data_AF-A0A0B6Z1I9-F1
#
_entry.id   AF-A0A0B6Z1I9-F1
#
_cell.length_a   1.000
_cell.length_b   1.000
_cell.length_c   1.000
_cell.angle_alpha   90.00
_cell.angle_beta   90.00
_cell.angle_gamma   90.00
#
_symmetry.space_group_name_H-M   'P 1'
#
loop_
_entity.id
_entity.type
_entity.pdbx_description
1 polymer ?
#
loop_
_entity_poly.entity_id
_entity_poly.type
_entity_poly.pdbx_seq_one_letter_code
_entity_poly.pdbx_strand_id
1 'polypeptide(L)'
;ETNMADSFFKLQKDGIFKKVIHGGEGDLPDFRDGAKATFHYRTTKVDEEHTVLDDSRHIGKPMELIFGKKFKLEVWELLLQTMKVKEVAEFTCDTKHTAVYPLVAKSLRDIFKGKTDHHSTSHCCGMMAMADGTGYPDLNELMKEPQPLVFSLELLKLELPEQFEQESWSMNKSEKTENIPKLREAGNQAYAKKNYEEAANKYAQALGMLEDLMLQEKPGDEDWKILDDIKRPLLLNFAQCKLLTHEYYP
;
A
#
# COMPACT_ATOMS: atom_id res chain seq x y z
N GLU A 1 9.92 2.92 -25.93
CA GLU A 1 11.07 3.04 -25.02
C GLU A 1 11.29 4.51 -24.72
N THR A 2 10.93 4.95 -23.52
CA THR A 2 11.25 6.31 -23.08
C THR A 2 12.73 6.31 -22.71
N ASN A 3 13.55 7.09 -23.41
CA ASN A 3 14.99 7.18 -23.13
C ASN A 3 15.20 7.60 -21.67
N MET A 4 16.13 6.95 -20.96
CA MET A 4 16.44 7.27 -19.55
C MET A 4 16.71 8.78 -19.39
N ALA A 5 17.40 9.40 -20.33
CA ALA A 5 17.66 10.85 -20.33
C ALA A 5 16.37 11.71 -20.36
N ASP A 6 15.35 11.29 -21.12
CA ASP A 6 14.07 12.01 -21.20
C ASP A 6 13.30 11.94 -19.87
N SER A 7 13.42 10.81 -19.16
CA SER A 7 12.79 10.61 -17.85
C SER A 7 13.42 11.53 -16.78
N PHE A 8 14.76 11.63 -16.76
CA PHE A 8 15.48 12.55 -15.88
C PHE A 8 15.15 14.01 -16.18
N PHE A 9 15.10 14.38 -17.46
CA PHE A 9 14.74 15.75 -17.86
C PHE A 9 13.31 16.11 -17.44
N LYS A 10 12.37 15.16 -17.56
CA LYS A 10 10.98 15.35 -17.10
C LYS A 10 10.90 15.57 -15.59
N LEU A 11 11.63 14.77 -14.79
CA LEU A 11 11.71 14.97 -13.35
C LEU A 11 12.27 16.35 -12.99
N GLN A 12 13.37 16.75 -13.63
CA GLN A 12 14.00 18.03 -13.35
C GLN A 12 13.09 19.22 -13.70
N LYS A 13 12.39 19.15 -14.83
CA LYS A 13 11.38 20.14 -15.21
C LYS A 13 10.23 20.20 -14.20
N ASP A 14 9.93 19.08 -13.55
CA ASP A 14 8.93 18.99 -12.51
C ASP A 14 9.46 19.29 -11.10
N GLY A 15 10.69 19.82 -10.95
CA GLY A 15 11.24 20.20 -9.65
C GLY A 15 11.73 19.02 -8.81
N ILE A 16 12.12 17.93 -9.47
CA ILE A 16 12.67 16.72 -8.82
C ILE A 16 14.07 16.48 -9.38
N PHE A 17 15.07 16.51 -8.50
CA PHE A 17 16.47 16.29 -8.85
C PHE A 17 16.94 14.97 -8.28
N LYS A 18 17.17 13.99 -9.15
CA LYS A 18 17.67 12.66 -8.78
C LYS A 18 19.20 12.62 -8.84
N LYS A 19 19.81 12.05 -7.81
CA LYS A 19 21.24 11.71 -7.73
C LYS A 19 21.37 10.25 -7.32
N VAL A 20 21.94 9.42 -8.19
CA VAL A 20 22.24 8.02 -7.87
C VAL A 20 23.48 7.96 -6.97
N ILE A 21 23.34 7.34 -5.81
CA ILE A 21 24.41 7.14 -4.83
C ILE A 21 25.06 5.77 -5.01
N HIS A 22 24.23 4.75 -5.24
CA HIS A 22 24.67 3.39 -5.57
C HIS A 22 23.83 2.88 -6.73
N GLY A 23 24.49 2.41 -7.79
CA GLY A 23 23.80 1.84 -8.95
C GLY A 23 23.11 0.53 -8.56
N GLY A 24 21.88 0.33 -9.04
CA GLY A 24 21.19 -0.95 -8.84
C GLY A 24 21.64 -2.03 -9.82
N GLU A 25 21.04 -3.21 -9.64
CA GLU A 25 21.30 -4.43 -10.40
C GLU A 25 20.24 -4.65 -11.48
N GLY A 26 20.63 -5.33 -12.56
CA GLY A 26 19.74 -5.70 -13.66
C GLY A 26 19.21 -4.51 -14.47
N ASP A 27 18.10 -4.75 -15.15
CA ASP A 27 17.39 -3.74 -15.93
C ASP A 27 16.36 -3.00 -15.07
N LEU A 28 15.84 -1.88 -15.59
CA LEU A 28 14.77 -1.15 -14.93
C LEU A 28 13.52 -2.06 -14.83
N PRO A 29 12.98 -2.31 -13.62
CA PRO A 29 11.82 -3.18 -13.47
C PRO A 29 10.55 -2.64 -14.14
N ASP A 30 9.60 -3.54 -14.38
CA ASP A 30 8.25 -3.16 -14.82
C ASP A 30 7.36 -2.80 -13.63
N PHE A 31 7.16 -1.50 -13.41
CA PHE A 31 6.35 -0.93 -12.34
C PHE A 31 4.86 -0.82 -12.72
N ARG A 32 4.26 -1.95 -13.12
CA ARG A 32 2.83 -2.02 -13.47
C ARG A 32 1.93 -1.82 -12.25
N ASP A 33 0.69 -1.41 -12.49
CA ASP A 33 -0.32 -1.26 -11.45
C ASP A 33 -0.46 -2.54 -10.61
N GLY A 34 -0.52 -2.36 -9.28
CA GLY A 34 -0.59 -3.44 -8.31
C GLY A 34 0.74 -4.08 -7.94
N ALA A 35 1.86 -3.77 -8.61
CA ALA A 35 3.18 -4.22 -8.18
C ALA A 35 3.52 -3.64 -6.80
N LYS A 36 4.28 -4.38 -5.99
CA LYS A 36 4.71 -3.99 -4.65
C LYS A 36 6.20 -3.72 -4.61
N ALA A 37 6.58 -2.50 -4.27
CA ALA A 37 7.97 -2.14 -3.95
C ALA A 37 8.22 -2.25 -2.45
N THR A 38 9.32 -2.90 -2.09
CA THR A 38 9.87 -2.89 -0.73
C THR A 38 11.15 -2.07 -0.74
N PHE A 39 11.23 -1.05 0.12
CA PHE A 39 12.35 -0.09 0.09
C PHE A 39 12.65 0.50 1.47
N HIS A 40 13.90 0.95 1.66
CA HIS A 40 14.22 1.84 2.76
C HIS A 40 14.10 3.29 2.31
N TYR A 41 13.69 4.17 3.23
CA TYR A 41 13.65 5.61 3.00
C TYR A 41 14.28 6.35 4.18
N ARG A 42 14.89 7.49 3.86
CA ARG A 42 15.25 8.53 4.81
C ARG A 42 14.80 9.86 4.25
N THR A 43 14.13 10.67 5.06
CA THR A 43 13.70 12.01 4.68
C THR A 43 14.45 13.04 5.51
N THR A 44 15.00 14.04 4.84
CA THR A 44 15.68 15.16 5.50
C THR A 44 15.18 16.51 4.98
N LYS A 45 15.38 17.56 5.78
CA LYS A 45 15.32 18.94 5.31
C LYS A 45 16.50 19.21 4.34
N VAL A 46 16.41 20.30 3.58
CA VAL A 46 17.45 20.78 2.66
C VAL A 46 18.37 21.80 3.36
N ASP A 47 18.36 21.82 4.70
CA ASP A 47 19.26 22.65 5.50
C ASP A 47 20.70 22.10 5.46
N GLU A 48 21.66 22.93 5.89
CA GLU A 48 23.09 22.58 5.85
C GLU A 48 23.42 21.32 6.68
N GLU A 49 22.66 21.09 7.76
CA GLU A 49 22.80 19.95 8.65
C GLU A 49 22.07 18.69 8.16
N HIS A 50 21.30 18.77 7.07
CA HIS A 50 20.44 17.70 6.58
C HIS A 50 19.60 17.07 7.69
N THR A 51 18.86 17.91 8.43
CA THR A 51 18.05 17.51 9.59
C THR A 51 17.14 16.35 9.22
N VAL A 52 17.30 15.21 9.91
CA VAL A 52 16.51 14.00 9.65
C VAL A 52 15.12 14.13 10.24
N LEU A 53 14.11 13.91 9.41
CA LEU A 53 12.71 13.85 9.84
C LEU A 53 12.30 12.41 10.16
N ASP A 54 12.59 11.50 9.23
CA ASP A 54 12.19 10.09 9.35
C ASP A 54 13.22 9.19 8.66
N ASP A 55 13.43 7.99 9.20
CA ASP A 55 14.33 6.98 8.62
C ASP A 55 13.83 5.57 8.95
N SER A 56 13.49 4.80 7.92
CA SER A 56 12.94 3.46 8.10
C SER A 56 13.94 2.44 8.66
N ARG A 57 15.26 2.69 8.55
CA ARG A 57 16.27 1.84 9.19
C ARG A 57 16.31 2.04 10.70
N HIS A 58 16.11 3.26 11.17
CA HIS A 58 15.98 3.55 12.61
C HIS A 58 14.72 2.92 13.20
N ILE A 59 13.66 2.80 12.40
CA ILE A 59 12.41 2.13 12.75
C ILE A 59 12.56 0.60 12.73
N GLY A 60 13.54 0.08 11.97
CA GLY A 60 13.86 -1.35 11.90
C GLY A 60 13.03 -2.17 10.91
N LYS A 61 12.18 -1.53 10.10
CA LYS A 61 11.37 -2.21 9.07
C LYS A 61 11.35 -1.40 7.76
N PRO A 62 11.58 -2.04 6.59
CA PRO A 62 11.40 -1.36 5.31
C PRO A 62 9.94 -0.98 5.06
N MET A 63 9.74 -0.01 4.18
CA MET A 63 8.44 0.42 3.72
C MET A 63 7.98 -0.47 2.56
N GLU A 64 6.67 -0.70 2.48
CA GLU A 64 6.03 -1.34 1.33
C GLU A 64 5.06 -0.34 0.67
N LEU A 65 5.14 -0.23 -0.65
CA LEU A 65 4.25 0.59 -1.46
C LEU A 65 3.70 -0.26 -2.60
N ILE A 66 2.39 -0.16 -2.85
CA ILE A 66 1.73 -0.81 -3.98
C ILE A 66 1.37 0.25 -5.02
N PHE A 67 1.86 0.09 -6.24
CA PHE A 67 1.65 1.03 -7.34
C PHE A 67 0.20 1.09 -7.78
N GLY A 68 -0.27 2.28 -8.15
CA GLY A 68 -1.63 2.49 -8.67
C GLY A 68 -2.72 2.58 -7.60
N LYS A 69 -2.37 2.48 -6.31
CA LYS A 69 -3.31 2.63 -5.19
C LYS A 69 -3.54 4.08 -4.77
N LYS A 70 -2.98 5.06 -5.49
CA LYS A 70 -3.03 6.50 -5.18
C LYS A 70 -2.54 6.76 -3.75
N PHE A 71 -1.30 6.36 -3.48
CA PHE A 71 -0.70 6.64 -2.18
C PHE A 71 -0.71 8.15 -1.92
N LYS A 72 -0.97 8.57 -0.66
CA LYS A 72 -1.11 10.00 -0.31
C LYS A 72 0.13 10.84 -0.67
N LEU A 73 1.29 10.21 -0.81
CA LEU A 73 2.54 10.83 -1.27
C LEU A 73 2.91 10.27 -2.64
N GLU A 74 2.18 10.70 -3.67
CA GLU A 74 2.30 10.20 -5.04
C GLU A 74 3.72 10.33 -5.62
N VAL A 75 4.47 11.34 -5.17
CA VAL A 75 5.85 11.55 -5.63
C VAL A 75 6.71 10.30 -5.40
N TRP A 76 6.52 9.54 -4.32
CA TRP A 76 7.30 8.32 -4.06
C TRP A 76 7.11 7.25 -5.13
N GLU A 77 5.90 7.08 -5.68
CA GLU A 77 5.68 6.16 -6.80
C GLU A 77 6.53 6.60 -8.00
N LEU A 78 6.50 7.90 -8.34
CA LEU A 78 7.29 8.48 -9.43
C LEU A 78 8.80 8.31 -9.21
N LEU A 79 9.30 8.48 -7.98
CA LEU A 79 10.72 8.33 -7.68
C LEU A 79 11.17 6.87 -7.86
N LEU A 80 10.43 5.93 -7.26
CA LEU A 80 10.73 4.50 -7.30
C LEU A 80 10.71 3.94 -8.72
N GLN A 81 9.80 4.42 -9.58
CA GLN A 81 9.72 4.04 -10.99
C GLN A 81 10.98 4.32 -11.80
N THR A 82 11.88 5.17 -11.30
CA THR A 82 13.16 5.47 -11.96
C THR A 82 14.32 4.59 -11.47
N MET A 83 14.09 3.75 -10.46
CA MET A 83 15.15 3.03 -9.75
C MET A 83 15.25 1.57 -10.20
N LYS A 84 16.48 1.08 -10.33
CA LYS A 84 16.75 -0.35 -10.41
C LYS A 84 16.66 -1.00 -9.03
N VAL A 85 16.45 -2.32 -8.98
CA VAL A 85 16.53 -3.06 -7.71
C VAL A 85 17.95 -2.93 -7.15
N LYS A 86 18.10 -2.79 -5.83
CA LYS A 86 19.34 -2.46 -5.10
C LYS A 86 19.91 -1.06 -5.36
N GLU A 87 19.24 -0.23 -6.17
CA GLU A 87 19.68 1.16 -6.33
C GLU A 87 19.47 1.96 -5.04
N VAL A 88 20.44 2.83 -4.73
CA VAL A 88 20.30 3.87 -3.71
C VAL A 88 20.37 5.22 -4.42
N ALA A 89 19.33 6.04 -4.26
CA ALA A 89 19.26 7.36 -4.88
C ALA A 89 18.71 8.40 -3.91
N GLU A 90 19.21 9.62 -4.04
CA GLU A 90 18.70 10.82 -3.38
C GLU A 90 17.87 11.63 -4.35
N PHE A 91 16.74 12.13 -3.87
CA PHE A 91 15.82 12.95 -4.64
C PHE A 91 15.54 14.23 -3.87
N THR A 92 16.02 15.36 -4.38
CA THR A 92 15.61 16.67 -3.88
C THR A 92 14.33 17.07 -4.58
N CYS A 93 13.26 17.25 -3.81
CA CYS A 93 11.92 17.53 -4.31
C CYS A 93 11.44 18.90 -3.83
N ASP A 94 10.96 19.71 -4.77
CA ASP A 94 10.35 21.02 -4.48
C ASP A 94 9.10 20.90 -3.58
N THR A 95 8.77 21.98 -2.90
CA THR A 95 7.66 22.06 -1.91
C THR A 95 6.33 21.51 -2.42
N LYS A 96 6.04 21.66 -3.71
CA LYS A 96 4.79 21.16 -4.32
C LYS A 96 4.61 19.64 -4.19
N HIS A 97 5.71 18.90 -4.09
CA HIS A 97 5.72 17.44 -3.94
C HIS A 97 5.78 16.99 -2.47
N THR A 98 6.22 17.88 -1.57
CA THR A 98 6.52 17.57 -0.16
C THR A 98 5.48 18.14 0.81
N ALA A 99 4.60 19.04 0.37
CA ALA A 99 3.60 19.69 1.22
C ALA A 99 2.68 18.71 1.97
N VAL A 100 2.40 17.54 1.38
CA VAL A 100 1.58 16.48 1.99
C VAL A 100 2.38 15.53 2.90
N TYR A 101 3.72 15.63 2.89
CA TYR A 101 4.61 14.77 3.66
C TYR A 101 4.29 14.72 5.15
N PRO A 102 4.00 15.84 5.86
CA PRO A 102 3.71 15.78 7.29
C PRO A 102 2.53 14.87 7.64
N LEU A 103 1.49 14.83 6.81
CA LEU A 103 0.31 13.98 7.04
C LEU A 103 0.65 12.50 6.87
N VAL A 104 1.50 12.19 5.89
CA VAL A 104 1.96 10.83 5.63
C VAL A 104 2.94 10.38 6.71
N ALA A 105 3.92 11.21 7.06
CA ALA A 105 4.86 10.95 8.14
C ALA A 105 4.14 10.69 9.47
N LYS A 106 3.13 11.50 9.83
CA LYS A 106 2.29 11.25 11.00
C LYS A 106 1.66 9.86 10.96
N SER A 107 1.01 9.52 9.84
CA SER A 107 0.35 8.21 9.67
C SER A 107 1.35 7.05 9.82
N LEU A 108 2.54 7.18 9.22
CA LEU A 108 3.62 6.19 9.34
C LEU A 108 4.09 6.05 10.79
N ARG A 109 4.41 7.16 11.46
CA ARG A 109 4.86 7.17 12.86
C ARG A 109 3.83 6.53 13.80
N ASP A 110 2.54 6.80 13.60
CA ASP A 110 1.46 6.25 14.42
C ASP A 110 1.32 4.73 14.21
N ILE A 111 1.38 4.25 12.96
CA ILE A 111 1.41 2.82 12.63
C ILE A 111 2.59 2.12 13.32
N PHE A 112 3.80 2.71 13.24
CA PHE A 112 4.99 2.12 13.87
C PHE A 112 4.94 2.11 15.40
N LYS A 113 4.18 3.03 16.03
CA LYS A 113 3.91 3.02 17.47
C LYS A 113 2.81 2.03 17.88
N GLY A 114 2.26 1.26 16.94
CA GLY A 114 1.16 0.33 17.20
C GLY A 114 -0.19 1.02 17.42
N LYS A 115 -0.33 2.30 17.07
CA LYS A 115 -1.62 2.99 17.03
C LYS A 115 -2.30 2.69 15.70
N THR A 116 -2.90 1.51 15.60
CA THR A 116 -3.62 1.09 14.40
C THR A 116 -5.07 1.61 14.44
N ASP A 117 -5.28 2.89 14.19
CA ASP A 117 -6.60 3.37 13.77
C ASP A 117 -6.78 2.99 12.29
N HIS A 118 -7.02 1.71 12.03
CA HIS A 118 -7.27 1.15 10.68
C HIS A 118 -8.65 1.51 10.11
N HIS A 119 -9.37 2.45 10.72
CA HIS A 119 -10.53 3.02 10.06
C HIS A 119 -10.05 3.97 8.97
N SER A 120 -10.17 3.51 7.73
CA SER A 120 -10.35 4.35 6.55
C SER A 120 -11.08 5.63 6.97
N THR A 121 -10.38 6.76 6.98
CA THR A 121 -11.00 8.06 7.22
C THR A 121 -11.83 8.43 5.99
N SER A 122 -12.90 7.69 5.77
CA SER A 122 -14.01 8.01 4.90
C SER A 122 -15.00 8.78 5.77
N HIS A 123 -15.02 10.09 5.54
CA HIS A 123 -16.06 11.03 5.91
C HIS A 123 -16.48 11.16 7.40
N CYS A 124 -16.42 12.41 7.87
CA CYS A 124 -17.10 12.94 9.06
C CYS A 124 -16.32 12.98 10.40
N CYS A 125 -15.23 13.74 10.45
CA CYS A 125 -14.90 14.61 11.61
C CYS A 125 -13.67 15.49 11.33
N GLY A 126 -13.85 16.53 10.51
CA GLY A 126 -12.79 17.48 10.16
C GLY A 126 -12.57 18.62 11.16
N MET A 127 -13.34 18.70 12.25
CA MET A 127 -13.40 19.93 13.07
C MET A 127 -12.75 19.83 14.46
N MET A 128 -12.38 18.65 14.96
CA MET A 128 -11.82 18.50 16.32
C MET A 128 -10.33 18.14 16.37
N ALA A 129 -9.76 17.65 15.26
CA ALA A 129 -8.33 17.30 15.17
C ALA A 129 -7.40 18.51 14.88
N MET A 130 -7.96 19.70 14.64
CA MET A 130 -7.17 20.89 14.31
C MET A 130 -6.64 21.63 15.55
N ALA A 131 -7.10 21.30 16.76
CA ALA A 131 -6.68 22.00 17.98
C ALA A 131 -5.33 21.50 18.54
N ASP A 132 -4.99 20.22 18.36
CA ASP A 132 -3.80 19.59 18.98
C ASP A 132 -2.64 19.32 17.99
N GLY A 133 -2.76 19.76 16.73
CA GLY A 133 -1.77 19.50 15.69
C GLY A 133 -1.58 18.02 15.36
N THR A 134 -0.43 17.66 14.79
CA THR A 134 -0.10 16.27 14.43
C THR A 134 0.30 15.40 15.63
N GLY A 135 0.53 15.98 16.81
CA GLY A 135 1.20 15.33 17.93
C GLY A 135 2.73 15.22 17.80
N TYR A 136 3.30 15.76 16.70
CA TYR A 136 4.73 15.76 16.41
C TYR A 136 5.19 17.21 16.11
N PRO A 137 6.00 17.85 16.98
CA PRO A 137 6.37 19.26 16.83
C PRO A 137 7.05 19.60 15.51
N ASP A 138 7.93 18.72 15.04
CA ASP A 138 8.65 18.83 13.77
C ASP A 138 7.71 18.78 12.55
N LEU A 139 6.69 17.91 12.59
CA LEU A 139 5.68 17.84 11.53
C LEU A 139 4.74 19.06 11.57
N ASN A 140 4.42 19.58 12.75
CA ASN A 140 3.64 20.82 12.89
C ASN A 140 4.36 22.03 12.27
N GLU A 141 5.68 22.14 12.53
CA GLU A 141 6.53 23.15 11.89
C GLU A 141 6.49 23.00 10.37
N LEU A 142 6.66 21.77 9.87
CA LEU A 142 6.65 21.50 8.44
C LEU A 142 5.29 21.74 7.76
N MET A 143 4.19 21.58 8.50
CA MET A 143 2.84 21.97 8.03
C MET A 143 2.66 23.49 7.97
N LYS A 144 3.23 24.22 8.93
CA LYS A 144 3.16 25.68 9.00
C LYS A 144 4.02 26.33 7.91
N GLU A 145 5.21 25.77 7.68
CA GLU A 145 6.19 26.25 6.71
C GLU A 145 6.60 25.10 5.76
N PRO A 146 5.76 24.82 4.74
CA PRO A 146 6.09 23.82 3.73
C PRO A 146 7.38 24.18 3.00
N GLN A 147 8.29 23.21 2.90
CA GLN A 147 9.62 23.41 2.32
C GLN A 147 10.03 22.21 1.44
N PRO A 148 11.03 22.37 0.55
CA PRO A 148 11.62 21.25 -0.17
C PRO A 148 12.22 20.23 0.80
N LEU A 149 12.23 18.95 0.40
CA LEU A 149 12.80 17.85 1.18
C LEU A 149 13.71 17.00 0.30
N VAL A 150 14.62 16.28 0.94
CA VAL A 150 15.40 15.22 0.30
C VAL A 150 14.85 13.87 0.73
N PHE A 151 14.52 13.04 -0.26
CA PHE A 151 14.19 11.63 -0.05
C PHE A 151 15.36 10.77 -0.50
N SER A 152 16.02 10.07 0.43
CA SER A 152 17.02 9.04 0.13
C SER A 152 16.33 7.68 0.14
N LEU A 153 16.23 7.03 -1.02
CA LEU A 153 15.53 5.75 -1.19
C LEU A 153 16.53 4.64 -1.52
N GLU A 154 16.30 3.44 -0.98
CA GLU A 154 16.96 2.20 -1.41
C GLU A 154 15.88 1.19 -1.81
N LEU A 155 15.79 0.88 -3.11
CA LEU A 155 14.82 -0.10 -3.61
C LEU A 155 15.34 -1.52 -3.35
N LEU A 156 14.74 -2.24 -2.39
CA LEU A 156 15.23 -3.57 -1.99
C LEU A 156 14.71 -4.68 -2.90
N LYS A 157 13.43 -4.59 -3.27
CA LYS A 157 12.68 -5.61 -4.01
C LYS A 157 11.50 -4.98 -4.74
N LEU A 158 11.16 -5.53 -5.91
CA LEU A 158 9.89 -5.32 -6.57
C LEU A 158 9.23 -6.69 -6.81
N GLU A 159 7.96 -6.81 -6.44
CA GLU A 159 7.14 -8.01 -6.64
C GLU A 159 5.95 -7.66 -7.53
N LEU A 160 5.74 -8.42 -8.60
CA LEU A 160 4.56 -8.26 -9.45
C LEU A 160 3.31 -8.78 -8.71
N PRO A 161 2.08 -8.32 -9.06
CA PRO A 161 0.84 -8.74 -8.38
C PRO A 161 0.68 -10.26 -8.27
N GLU A 162 1.20 -11.03 -9.21
CA GLU A 162 1.11 -12.49 -9.24
C GLU A 162 2.13 -13.18 -8.32
N GLN A 163 3.13 -12.44 -7.82
CA GLN A 163 4.26 -12.96 -7.04
C GLN A 163 4.07 -12.81 -5.53
N PHE A 164 3.03 -12.10 -5.09
CA PHE A 164 2.70 -11.95 -3.67
C PHE A 164 1.19 -12.08 -3.44
N GLU A 165 0.79 -12.69 -2.32
CA GLU A 165 -0.61 -12.66 -1.91
C GLU A 165 -0.93 -11.23 -1.45
N GLN A 166 -1.68 -10.47 -2.26
CA GLN A 166 -2.22 -9.18 -1.84
C GLN A 166 -3.15 -9.41 -0.64
N GLU A 167 -2.81 -8.82 0.50
CA GLU A 167 -3.69 -8.85 1.66
C GLU A 167 -4.99 -8.08 1.33
N SER A 168 -6.14 -8.61 1.77
CA SER A 168 -7.49 -8.14 1.39
C SER A 168 -7.74 -6.64 1.65
N TRP A 169 -7.00 -6.02 2.59
CA TRP A 169 -7.09 -4.59 2.88
C TRP A 169 -6.48 -3.70 1.78
N SER A 170 -5.58 -4.23 0.95
CA SER A 170 -4.88 -3.48 -0.09
C SER A 170 -5.63 -3.44 -1.44
N MET A 171 -6.71 -4.21 -1.56
CA MET A 171 -7.50 -4.32 -2.80
C MET A 171 -8.61 -3.26 -2.85
N ASN A 172 -8.82 -2.68 -4.03
CA ASN A 172 -9.95 -1.80 -4.33
C ASN A 172 -11.22 -2.63 -4.65
N LYS A 173 -12.38 -1.96 -4.78
CA LYS A 173 -13.67 -2.63 -5.03
C LYS A 173 -13.68 -3.50 -6.29
N SER A 174 -13.04 -3.05 -7.37
CA SER A 174 -12.96 -3.80 -8.64
C SER A 174 -12.12 -5.06 -8.48
N GLU A 175 -10.93 -4.93 -7.90
CA GLU A 175 -10.01 -6.06 -7.70
C GLU A 175 -10.59 -7.12 -6.76
N LYS A 176 -11.29 -6.72 -5.69
CA LYS A 176 -12.01 -7.65 -4.82
C LYS A 176 -13.06 -8.43 -5.62
N THR A 177 -13.84 -7.73 -6.43
CA THR A 177 -14.90 -8.34 -7.26
C THR A 177 -14.34 -9.33 -8.28
N GLU A 178 -13.17 -9.04 -8.88
CA GLU A 178 -12.50 -9.94 -9.83
C GLU A 178 -11.80 -11.14 -9.17
N ASN A 179 -11.30 -10.99 -7.94
CA ASN A 179 -10.61 -12.06 -7.23
C ASN A 179 -11.56 -13.08 -6.59
N ILE A 180 -12.76 -12.67 -6.15
CA ILE A 180 -13.74 -13.57 -5.51
C ILE A 180 -14.05 -14.80 -6.38
N PRO A 181 -14.36 -14.68 -7.70
CA PRO A 181 -14.57 -15.84 -8.55
C PRO A 181 -13.33 -16.74 -8.69
N LYS A 182 -12.13 -16.16 -8.78
CA LYS A 182 -10.85 -16.90 -8.91
C LYS A 182 -10.56 -17.71 -7.65
N LEU A 183 -10.74 -17.11 -6.48
CA LEU A 183 -10.58 -17.78 -5.19
C LEU A 183 -11.61 -18.89 -4.99
N ARG A 184 -12.87 -18.67 -5.40
CA ARG A 184 -13.90 -19.71 -5.40
C ARG A 184 -13.48 -20.91 -6.26
N GLU A 185 -13.00 -20.66 -7.48
CA GLU A 185 -12.56 -21.72 -8.38
C GLU A 185 -11.34 -22.46 -7.85
N ALA A 186 -10.33 -21.75 -7.34
CA ALA A 186 -9.16 -22.34 -6.71
C ALA A 186 -9.54 -23.21 -5.50
N GLY A 187 -10.46 -22.73 -4.66
CA GLY A 187 -11.01 -23.49 -3.54
C GLY A 187 -11.75 -24.75 -4.01
N ASN A 188 -12.56 -24.66 -5.06
CA ASN A 188 -13.26 -25.81 -5.65
C ASN A 188 -12.27 -26.86 -6.18
N GLN A 189 -11.19 -26.43 -6.83
CA GLN A 189 -10.14 -27.32 -7.34
C GLN A 189 -9.38 -28.02 -6.20
N ALA A 190 -9.03 -27.29 -5.13
CA ALA A 190 -8.40 -27.86 -3.94
C ALA A 190 -9.34 -28.87 -3.24
N TYR A 191 -10.63 -28.53 -3.15
CA TYR A 191 -11.67 -29.40 -2.59
C TYR A 191 -11.81 -30.72 -3.38
N ALA A 192 -11.82 -30.65 -4.72
CA ALA A 192 -11.87 -31.83 -5.57
C ALA A 192 -10.66 -32.75 -5.38
N LYS A 193 -9.49 -32.19 -5.03
CA LYS A 193 -8.27 -32.93 -4.67
C LYS A 193 -8.27 -33.43 -3.23
N LYS A 194 -9.36 -33.23 -2.47
CA LYS A 194 -9.50 -33.52 -1.04
C LYS A 194 -8.52 -32.75 -0.15
N ASN A 195 -7.94 -31.65 -0.65
CA ASN A 195 -7.15 -30.74 0.18
C ASN A 195 -8.07 -29.73 0.87
N TYR A 196 -8.74 -30.19 1.94
CA TYR A 196 -9.81 -29.42 2.59
C TYR A 196 -9.31 -28.18 3.33
N GLU A 197 -8.10 -28.22 3.89
CA GLU A 197 -7.48 -27.06 4.55
C GLU A 197 -7.17 -25.94 3.56
N GLU A 198 -6.52 -26.26 2.43
CA GLU A 198 -6.26 -25.28 1.37
C GLU A 198 -7.55 -24.71 0.79
N ALA A 199 -8.55 -25.58 0.53
CA ALA A 199 -9.85 -25.15 0.07
C ALA A 199 -10.53 -24.19 1.07
N ALA A 200 -10.52 -24.52 2.37
CA ALA A 200 -11.05 -23.66 3.41
C ALA A 200 -10.37 -22.29 3.44
N ASN A 201 -9.04 -22.25 3.32
CA ASN A 201 -8.28 -21.00 3.28
C ASN A 201 -8.67 -20.13 2.09
N LYS A 202 -8.81 -20.71 0.89
CA LYS A 202 -9.23 -19.95 -0.30
C LYS A 202 -10.67 -19.44 -0.20
N TYR A 203 -11.60 -20.23 0.35
CA TYR A 203 -12.97 -19.76 0.62
C TYR A 203 -13.00 -18.65 1.68
N ALA A 204 -12.21 -18.77 2.75
CA ALA A 204 -12.12 -17.74 3.79
C ALA A 204 -11.60 -16.40 3.23
N GLN A 205 -10.57 -16.44 2.38
CA GLN A 205 -10.07 -15.24 1.68
C GLN A 205 -11.16 -14.59 0.82
N ALA A 206 -11.92 -15.38 0.06
CA ALA A 206 -13.03 -14.88 -0.76
C ALA A 206 -14.15 -14.27 0.10
N LEU A 207 -14.48 -14.91 1.23
CA LEU A 207 -15.48 -14.41 2.18
C LEU A 207 -15.06 -13.08 2.80
N GLY A 208 -13.80 -12.94 3.22
CA GLY A 208 -13.29 -11.66 3.76
C GLY A 208 -13.39 -10.51 2.75
N MET A 209 -13.01 -10.76 1.49
CA MET A 209 -13.15 -9.75 0.42
C MET A 209 -14.61 -9.36 0.20
N LEU A 210 -15.52 -10.33 0.22
CA LEU A 210 -16.93 -10.10 0.02
C LEU A 210 -17.56 -9.35 1.20
N GLU A 211 -17.18 -9.67 2.43
CA GLU A 211 -17.62 -8.96 3.63
C GLU A 211 -17.18 -7.50 3.62
N ASP A 212 -15.94 -7.22 3.21
CA ASP A 212 -15.45 -5.86 3.03
C ASP A 212 -16.25 -5.06 2.01
N LEU A 213 -16.65 -5.70 0.90
CA LEU A 213 -17.52 -5.08 -0.11
C LEU A 213 -18.90 -4.79 0.46
N MET A 214 -19.49 -5.75 1.17
CA MET A 214 -20.81 -5.61 1.79
C MET A 214 -20.86 -4.51 2.85
N LEU A 215 -19.74 -4.21 3.55
CA LEU A 215 -19.65 -3.10 4.50
C LEU A 215 -19.80 -1.73 3.84
N GLN A 216 -19.52 -1.61 2.54
CA GLN A 216 -19.70 -0.37 1.78
C GLN A 216 -21.12 -0.23 1.21
N GLU A 217 -21.91 -1.30 1.23
CA GLU A 217 -23.26 -1.34 0.68
C GLU A 217 -24.32 -1.30 1.79
N LYS A 218 -25.47 -0.70 1.51
CA LYS A 218 -26.56 -0.65 2.47
C LYS A 218 -27.27 -2.01 2.52
N PRO A 219 -27.44 -2.61 3.72
CA PRO A 219 -28.16 -3.87 3.86
C PRO A 219 -29.56 -3.82 3.24
N GLY A 220 -29.85 -4.78 2.35
CA GLY A 220 -31.14 -4.93 1.68
C GLY A 220 -31.29 -4.22 0.32
N ASP A 221 -30.35 -3.38 -0.06
CA ASP A 221 -30.30 -2.79 -1.41
C ASP A 221 -29.88 -3.85 -2.45
N GLU A 222 -30.08 -3.55 -3.75
CA GLU A 222 -29.86 -4.52 -4.84
C GLU A 222 -28.40 -5.00 -4.89
N ASP A 223 -27.43 -4.09 -4.81
CA ASP A 223 -26.00 -4.43 -4.82
C ASP A 223 -25.62 -5.29 -3.61
N TRP A 224 -26.18 -5.01 -2.43
CA TRP A 224 -25.96 -5.82 -1.23
C TRP A 224 -26.53 -7.24 -1.40
N LYS A 225 -27.71 -7.38 -2.00
CA LYS A 225 -28.34 -8.68 -2.27
C LYS A 225 -27.53 -9.51 -3.26
N ILE A 226 -26.98 -8.88 -4.30
CA ILE A 226 -26.09 -9.55 -5.26
C ILE A 226 -24.86 -10.12 -4.53
N LEU A 227 -24.23 -9.34 -3.65
CA LEU A 227 -23.11 -9.82 -2.85
C LEU A 227 -23.53 -10.96 -1.90
N ASP A 228 -24.66 -10.83 -1.23
CA ASP A 228 -25.20 -11.86 -0.32
C ASP A 228 -25.50 -13.19 -1.05
N ASP A 229 -25.99 -13.13 -2.29
CA ASP A 229 -26.19 -14.32 -3.13
C ASP A 229 -24.88 -15.01 -3.52
N ILE A 230 -23.79 -14.25 -3.69
CA ILE A 230 -22.44 -14.79 -3.89
C ILE A 230 -21.88 -15.37 -2.57
N LYS A 231 -22.22 -14.77 -1.43
CA LYS A 231 -21.77 -15.19 -0.10
C LYS A 231 -22.24 -16.60 0.24
N ARG A 232 -23.53 -16.88 0.03
CA ARG A 232 -24.19 -18.12 0.41
C ARG A 232 -23.44 -19.39 -0.03
N PRO A 233 -23.13 -19.60 -1.33
CA PRO A 233 -22.43 -20.80 -1.76
C PRO A 233 -21.00 -20.89 -1.21
N LEU A 234 -20.30 -19.77 -1.02
CA LEU A 234 -18.96 -19.75 -0.41
C LEU A 234 -19.00 -20.18 1.05
N LEU A 235 -19.97 -19.70 1.83
CA LEU A 235 -20.19 -20.11 3.22
C LEU A 235 -20.49 -21.60 3.32
N LEU A 236 -21.33 -22.13 2.44
CA LEU A 236 -21.66 -23.56 2.41
C LEU A 236 -20.43 -24.40 2.10
N ASN A 237 -19.64 -24.00 1.09
CA ASN A 237 -18.40 -24.70 0.75
C ASN A 237 -17.37 -24.64 1.89
N PHE A 238 -17.22 -23.49 2.54
CA PHE A 238 -16.34 -23.32 3.69
C PHE A 238 -16.77 -24.18 4.88
N ALA A 239 -18.06 -24.16 5.23
CA ALA A 239 -18.62 -24.98 6.30
C ALA A 239 -18.43 -26.48 6.02
N GLN A 240 -18.58 -26.89 4.75
CA GLN A 240 -18.32 -28.26 4.33
C GLN A 240 -16.85 -28.66 4.53
N CYS A 241 -15.89 -27.77 4.23
CA CYS A 241 -14.48 -28.02 4.53
C CYS A 241 -14.25 -28.17 6.04
N LYS A 242 -14.77 -27.25 6.85
CA LYS A 242 -14.63 -27.29 8.31
C LYS A 242 -15.21 -28.56 8.94
N LEU A 243 -16.35 -29.02 8.41
CA LEU A 243 -16.96 -30.30 8.80
C LEU A 243 -16.03 -31.48 8.51
N LEU A 244 -15.37 -31.49 7.34
CA LEU A 244 -14.46 -32.56 6.91
C LEU A 244 -13.11 -32.53 7.63
N THR A 245 -12.67 -31.37 8.11
CA THR A 245 -11.44 -31.22 8.91
C THR A 245 -11.68 -31.35 10.41
N HIS A 246 -12.91 -31.66 10.84
CA HIS A 246 -13.31 -31.75 12.25
C HIS A 246 -13.11 -30.44 13.05
N GLU A 247 -13.12 -29.29 12.37
CA GLU A 247 -13.05 -27.98 12.98
C GLU A 247 -14.46 -27.45 13.27
N TYR A 248 -15.00 -27.85 14.41
CA TYR A 248 -16.38 -27.54 14.82
C TYR A 248 -16.54 -26.21 15.57
N TYR A 249 -15.42 -25.58 15.94
CA TYR A 249 -15.41 -24.37 16.75
C TYR A 249 -14.94 -23.17 15.93
N PRO A 250 -15.53 -21.97 16.17
CA PRO A 250 -15.14 -20.73 15.50
C PRO A 250 -13.70 -20.31 15.78
#